data_AF-A0A9W6F032-F1
#
_entry.id   AF-A0A9W6F032-F1
#
_cell.length_a   1.000
_cell.length_b   1.000
_cell.length_c   1.000
_cell.angle_alpha   90.00
_cell.angle_beta   90.00
_cell.angle_gamma   90.00
#
_symmetry.space_group_name_H-M   'P 1'
#
loop_
_entity.id
_entity.type
_entity.pdbx_description
1 polymer ?
#
loop_
_entity_poly.entity_id
_entity_poly.type
_entity_poly.pdbx_seq_one_letter_code
_entity_poly.pdbx_strand_id
1 'polypeptide(L)'
;MALRSSLNAPARQSRCPTCKPRVARGRTAIVFAKLRLATEPHIQLGTAKLPNDINKAAFSEYLYQWAATLTQSGANFPFVLPVKADKYSEGFKISLLKRTPAGNFDSAGEIQGTVEELAGKGPVVMVRFFEGPAGLVDRRTAPPSDAQERLSLVLDSLVDVATIMSSLPDVLRKGVAQCR
;
A
#
# COMPACT_ATOMS: atom_id res chain seq x y z
N MET A 1 -21.25 16.57 83.93
CA MET A 1 -19.91 16.07 84.27
C MET A 1 -19.13 15.97 82.96
N ALA A 2 -18.10 16.81 82.80
CA ALA A 2 -17.07 16.84 81.75
C ALA A 2 -17.52 16.93 80.26
N LEU A 3 -16.80 17.53 79.31
CA LEU A 3 -15.81 18.62 79.21
C LEU A 3 -15.36 18.55 77.73
N ARG A 4 -15.25 19.72 77.08
CA ARG A 4 -14.29 20.06 76.00
C ARG A 4 -14.56 19.53 74.59
N SER A 5 -14.76 20.44 73.62
CA SER A 5 -13.72 21.11 72.79
C SER A 5 -13.21 20.15 71.69
N SER A 6 -12.93 20.49 70.44
CA SER A 6 -12.85 21.75 69.69
C SER A 6 -12.21 21.39 68.34
N LEU A 7 -12.63 22.04 67.26
CA LEU A 7 -11.86 22.39 66.05
C LEU A 7 -11.37 21.32 65.05
N ASN A 8 -11.55 21.72 63.78
CA ASN A 8 -10.69 21.55 62.59
C ASN A 8 -11.01 20.46 61.53
N ALA A 9 -11.44 20.99 60.37
CA ALA A 9 -11.32 20.45 59.01
C ALA A 9 -9.83 20.36 58.54
N PRO A 10 -9.43 19.99 57.30
CA PRO A 10 -10.22 19.65 56.09
C PRO A 10 -9.70 18.47 55.20
N ALA A 11 -10.49 18.18 54.16
CA ALA A 11 -10.18 17.61 52.83
C ALA A 11 -8.79 17.02 52.54
N ARG A 12 -8.77 15.73 52.16
CA ARG A 12 -7.61 15.09 51.50
C ARG A 12 -7.87 14.95 49.99
N GLN A 13 -7.55 16.01 49.24
CA GLN A 13 -7.38 15.93 47.79
C GLN A 13 -5.99 15.33 47.49
N SER A 14 -5.94 14.09 47.00
CA SER A 14 -4.73 13.52 46.42
C SER A 14 -4.59 13.97 44.97
N ARG A 15 -3.95 15.12 44.74
CA ARG A 15 -3.46 15.53 43.42
C ARG A 15 -2.03 15.00 43.24
N CYS A 16 -1.83 14.01 42.38
CA CYS A 16 -0.49 13.67 41.89
C CYS A 16 0.02 14.80 40.98
N PRO A 17 1.24 15.33 41.22
CA PRO A 17 1.80 16.36 40.38
C PRO A 17 2.44 15.74 39.13
N THR A 18 2.04 16.26 37.97
CA THR A 18 2.87 16.39 36.77
C THR A 18 3.49 15.12 36.17
N CYS A 19 2.67 14.28 35.52
CA CYS A 19 3.13 13.53 34.34
C CYS A 19 2.66 14.29 33.09
N LYS A 20 3.56 15.08 32.49
CA LYS A 20 3.33 15.64 31.15
C LYS A 20 3.28 14.46 30.16
N PRO A 21 2.28 14.34 29.27
CA PRO A 21 2.33 13.36 28.21
C PRO A 21 3.46 13.76 27.25
N ARG A 22 4.60 13.08 27.36
CA ARG A 22 5.68 13.16 26.38
C ARG A 22 5.17 12.46 25.12
N VAL A 23 4.56 13.22 24.21
CA VAL A 23 4.29 12.76 22.84
C VAL A 23 5.64 12.57 22.18
N ALA A 24 6.18 11.35 22.30
CA ALA A 24 7.31 10.92 21.50
C ALA A 24 6.83 10.88 20.05
N ARG A 25 7.04 11.98 19.31
CA ARG A 25 7.04 11.95 17.84
C ARG A 25 8.24 11.09 17.44
N GLY A 26 8.08 9.78 17.49
CA GLY A 26 8.92 8.88 16.73
C GLY A 26 8.80 9.33 15.28
N ARG A 27 9.90 9.83 14.72
CA ARG A 27 10.04 9.92 13.27
C ARG A 27 9.94 8.49 12.77
N THR A 28 8.74 8.06 12.40
CA THR A 28 8.57 6.86 11.59
C THR A 28 9.33 7.15 10.32
N ALA A 29 10.54 6.60 10.21
CA ALA A 29 11.24 6.56 8.93
C ALA A 29 10.31 5.76 8.01
N ILE A 30 9.60 6.47 7.14
CA ILE A 30 8.81 5.84 6.09
C ILE A 30 9.85 5.19 5.19
N VAL A 31 10.08 3.90 5.39
CA VAL A 31 10.91 3.11 4.48
C VAL A 31 10.10 3.02 3.20
N PHE A 32 10.45 3.87 2.24
CA PHE A 32 9.95 3.73 0.89
C PHE A 32 10.43 2.37 0.38
N ALA A 33 9.49 1.53 -0.06
CA ALA A 33 9.86 0.29 -0.72
C ALA A 33 10.65 0.62 -2.00
N LYS A 34 11.41 -0.34 -2.55
CA LYS A 34 12.24 -0.11 -3.75
C LYS A 34 11.38 -0.13 -5.01
N LEU A 35 11.47 0.90 -5.86
CA LEU A 35 10.65 1.03 -7.07
C LEU A 35 11.35 0.28 -8.19
N ARG A 36 10.66 -0.61 -8.91
CA ARG A 36 11.23 -1.29 -10.06
C ARG A 36 11.16 -0.38 -11.28
N LEU A 37 12.25 -0.35 -12.05
CA LEU A 37 12.40 0.53 -13.20
C LEU A 37 11.63 -0.02 -14.41
N ALA A 38 11.18 0.86 -15.30
CA ALA A 38 10.50 0.47 -16.54
C ALA A 38 11.40 -0.32 -17.52
N THR A 39 12.72 -0.35 -17.30
CA THR A 39 13.66 -1.14 -18.11
C THR A 39 13.66 -2.62 -17.73
N GLU A 40 13.12 -2.97 -16.56
CA GLU A 40 13.01 -4.37 -16.11
C GLU A 40 11.85 -5.08 -16.82
N PRO A 41 11.91 -6.41 -17.00
CA PRO A 41 10.83 -7.14 -17.65
C PRO A 41 9.53 -6.97 -16.85
N HIS A 42 8.49 -6.48 -17.53
CA HIS A 42 7.20 -6.18 -16.92
C HIS A 42 6.06 -6.32 -17.94
N ILE A 43 4.84 -6.50 -17.43
CA ILE A 43 3.62 -6.44 -18.23
C ILE A 43 2.90 -5.13 -17.91
N GLN A 44 2.54 -4.36 -18.94
CA GLN A 44 1.73 -3.17 -18.76
C GLN A 44 0.27 -3.56 -18.56
N LEU A 45 -0.27 -3.34 -17.37
CA LEU A 45 -1.66 -3.66 -17.03
C LEU A 45 -2.63 -2.54 -17.42
N GLY A 46 -2.16 -1.29 -17.43
CA GLY A 46 -3.00 -0.17 -17.80
C GLY A 46 -2.24 1.15 -17.87
N THR A 47 -2.80 2.09 -18.62
CA THR A 47 -2.33 3.48 -18.66
C THR A 47 -3.53 4.42 -18.63
N ALA A 48 -3.39 5.52 -17.90
CA ALA A 48 -4.42 6.56 -17.83
C ALA A 48 -3.78 7.94 -17.92
N LYS A 49 -4.30 8.77 -18.82
CA LYS A 49 -3.90 10.18 -18.90
C LYS A 49 -4.53 10.93 -17.74
N LEU A 50 -3.70 11.69 -17.02
CA LEU A 50 -4.17 12.59 -15.99
C LEU A 50 -4.25 14.02 -16.56
N PRO A 51 -5.12 14.86 -15.98
CA PRO A 51 -5.11 16.28 -16.29
C PRO A 51 -3.82 16.98 -15.86
N ASN A 52 -3.42 18.02 -16.58
CA ASN A 52 -2.19 18.77 -16.32
C ASN A 52 -2.22 19.55 -14.99
N ASP A 53 -3.41 19.87 -14.50
CA ASP A 53 -3.67 20.62 -13.26
C ASP A 53 -3.63 19.76 -11.99
N ILE A 54 -3.40 18.44 -12.10
CA ILE A 54 -3.51 17.53 -10.97
C ILE A 54 -2.37 17.70 -9.94
N ASN A 55 -2.72 17.69 -8.65
CA ASN A 55 -1.73 17.59 -7.58
C ASN A 55 -1.19 16.16 -7.49
N LYS A 56 -0.03 15.90 -8.09
CA LYS A 56 0.62 14.58 -8.16
C LYS A 56 0.85 13.93 -6.78
N ALA A 57 1.21 14.73 -5.77
CA ALA A 57 1.50 14.23 -4.43
C ALA A 57 0.21 13.77 -3.72
N ALA A 58 -0.86 14.58 -3.81
CA ALA A 58 -2.17 14.22 -3.26
C ALA A 58 -2.76 13.00 -3.97
N PHE A 59 -2.59 12.93 -5.30
CA PHE A 59 -3.07 11.81 -6.09
C PHE A 59 -2.32 10.50 -5.79
N SER A 60 -1.00 10.55 -5.60
CA SER A 60 -0.21 9.38 -5.20
C SER A 60 -0.59 8.87 -3.81
N GLU A 61 -0.87 9.79 -2.88
CA GLU A 61 -1.40 9.45 -1.55
C GLU A 61 -2.79 8.81 -1.65
N TYR A 62 -3.69 9.36 -2.48
CA TYR A 62 -5.01 8.81 -2.71
C TYR A 62 -4.96 7.37 -3.27
N LEU A 63 -4.07 7.12 -4.23
CA LEU A 63 -3.85 5.77 -4.77
C LEU A 63 -3.31 4.81 -3.72
N TYR A 64 -2.37 5.24 -2.89
CA TYR A 64 -1.89 4.44 -1.76
C TYR A 64 -3.00 4.14 -0.77
N GLN A 65 -3.86 5.11 -0.44
CA GLN A 65 -5.00 4.90 0.45
C GLN A 65 -5.98 3.89 -0.13
N TRP A 66 -6.29 3.95 -1.43
CA TRP A 66 -7.08 2.90 -2.09
C TRP A 66 -6.39 1.54 -2.01
N ALA A 67 -5.09 1.45 -2.31
CA ALA A 67 -4.36 0.19 -2.20
C ALA A 67 -4.40 -0.37 -0.76
N ALA A 68 -4.29 0.51 0.25
CA ALA A 68 -4.39 0.14 1.64
C ALA A 68 -5.80 -0.35 2.02
N THR A 69 -6.88 0.25 1.49
CA THR A 69 -8.25 -0.22 1.76
C THR A 69 -8.51 -1.62 1.20
N LEU A 70 -7.87 -2.01 0.09
CA LEU A 70 -7.91 -3.40 -0.39
C LEU A 70 -7.37 -4.40 0.65
N THR A 71 -6.37 -4.00 1.43
CA THR A 71 -5.69 -4.88 2.41
C THR A 71 -6.23 -4.79 3.83
N GLN A 72 -6.81 -3.64 4.22
CA GLN A 72 -7.14 -3.31 5.61
C GLN A 72 -8.62 -3.07 5.86
N SER A 73 -9.37 -2.63 4.84
CA SER A 73 -10.80 -2.37 5.00
C SER A 73 -11.58 -3.60 4.55
N GLY A 74 -12.55 -4.01 5.36
CA GLY A 74 -13.42 -5.17 5.16
C GLY A 74 -14.36 -5.07 3.95
N ALA A 75 -13.91 -4.50 2.82
CA ALA A 75 -14.54 -4.67 1.52
C ALA A 75 -14.61 -6.15 1.09
N ASN A 76 -13.95 -7.04 1.85
CA ASN A 76 -14.09 -8.50 1.79
C ASN A 76 -13.94 -9.01 0.35
N PHE A 77 -13.02 -8.41 -0.41
CA PHE A 77 -12.58 -9.02 -1.64
C PHE A 77 -11.94 -10.35 -1.24
N PRO A 78 -12.45 -11.49 -1.74
CA PRO A 78 -11.93 -12.80 -1.38
C PRO A 78 -10.60 -12.99 -2.12
N PHE A 79 -9.55 -12.32 -1.65
CA PHE A 79 -8.22 -12.49 -2.20
C PHE A 79 -7.70 -13.87 -1.80
N VAL A 80 -7.19 -14.59 -2.79
CA VAL A 80 -6.59 -15.91 -2.59
C VAL A 80 -5.27 -15.77 -1.84
N LEU A 81 -4.51 -14.71 -2.14
CA LEU A 81 -3.24 -14.41 -1.50
C LEU A 81 -3.34 -13.21 -0.55
N PRO A 82 -2.65 -13.23 0.60
CA PRO A 82 -2.49 -12.03 1.42
C PRO A 82 -1.84 -10.90 0.61
N VAL A 83 -2.41 -9.72 0.68
CA VAL A 83 -1.96 -8.56 -0.11
C VAL A 83 -1.30 -7.54 0.82
N LYS A 84 -0.18 -6.96 0.37
CA LYS A 84 0.52 -5.86 1.05
C LYS A 84 0.59 -4.64 0.15
N ALA A 85 0.08 -3.51 0.65
CA ALA A 85 0.24 -2.21 0.00
C ALA A 85 1.45 -1.45 0.59
N ASP A 86 2.31 -0.94 -0.29
CA ASP A 86 3.47 -0.12 0.08
C ASP A 86 3.38 1.24 -0.62
N LYS A 87 3.75 2.31 0.10
CA LYS A 87 3.75 3.69 -0.39
C LYS A 87 5.07 4.02 -1.08
N TYR A 88 4.98 4.75 -2.19
CA TYR A 88 6.11 5.32 -2.92
C TYR A 88 5.99 6.84 -3.03
N SER A 89 7.10 7.50 -3.37
CA SER A 89 7.10 8.95 -3.62
C SER A 89 6.25 9.33 -4.83
N GLU A 90 6.32 8.54 -5.89
CA GLU A 90 5.66 8.80 -7.18
C GLU A 90 4.56 7.76 -7.51
N GLY A 91 4.01 7.08 -6.49
CA GLY A 91 2.97 6.08 -6.71
C GLY A 91 2.76 5.06 -5.60
N PHE A 92 2.40 3.85 -5.98
CA PHE A 92 2.05 2.76 -5.06
C PHE A 92 2.56 1.40 -5.56
N LYS A 93 2.74 0.46 -4.63
CA LYS A 93 2.98 -0.96 -4.95
C LYS A 93 2.02 -1.84 -4.16
N ILE A 94 1.54 -2.87 -4.81
CA ILE A 94 0.77 -3.95 -4.21
C ILE A 94 1.54 -5.25 -4.44
N SER A 95 1.94 -5.91 -3.35
CA SER A 95 2.64 -7.20 -3.39
C SER A 95 1.67 -8.29 -2.98
N LEU A 96 1.50 -9.29 -3.84
CA LEU A 96 0.71 -10.48 -3.52
C LEU A 96 1.63 -11.48 -2.84
N LEU A 97 1.43 -11.72 -1.56
CA LEU A 97 2.33 -12.52 -0.74
C LEU A 97 1.97 -14.00 -0.82
N LYS A 98 3.00 -14.83 -0.94
CA LYS A 98 2.89 -16.27 -0.98
C LYS A 98 3.90 -16.89 -0.04
N ARG A 99 3.48 -17.96 0.63
CA ARG A 99 4.37 -18.71 1.52
C ARG A 99 5.37 -19.50 0.67
N THR A 100 6.65 -19.25 0.91
CA THR A 100 7.76 -19.99 0.32
C THR A 100 8.01 -21.30 1.07
N PRO A 101 8.72 -22.29 0.49
CA PRO A 101 9.01 -23.56 1.15
C PRO A 101 9.89 -23.38 2.40
N ALA A 102 10.68 -22.30 2.43
CA ALA A 102 11.46 -21.89 3.60
C ALA A 102 10.61 -21.35 4.77
N GLY A 103 9.29 -21.24 4.59
CA GLY A 103 8.35 -20.80 5.62
C GLY A 103 8.11 -19.28 5.68
N ASN A 104 8.88 -18.48 4.92
CA ASN A 104 8.70 -17.03 4.83
C ASN A 104 7.63 -16.65 3.80
N PHE A 105 6.98 -15.51 3.99
CA PHE A 105 6.11 -14.91 2.97
C PHE A 105 6.93 -14.00 2.07
N ASP A 106 6.86 -14.25 0.76
CA ASP A 106 7.53 -13.43 -0.23
C ASP A 106 6.57 -13.13 -1.39
N SER A 107 6.88 -12.11 -2.20
CA SER A 107 5.98 -11.65 -3.25
C SER A 107 5.91 -12.65 -4.41
N ALA A 108 4.71 -13.14 -4.72
CA ALA A 108 4.42 -13.91 -5.92
C ALA A 108 4.34 -13.03 -7.17
N GLY A 109 3.86 -11.79 -7.00
CA GLY A 109 3.74 -10.81 -8.06
C GLY A 109 3.55 -9.42 -7.48
N GLU A 110 4.07 -8.41 -8.17
CA GLU A 110 4.01 -7.03 -7.73
C GLU A 110 3.29 -6.17 -8.78
N ILE A 111 2.21 -5.51 -8.36
CA ILE A 111 1.56 -4.47 -9.15
C ILE A 111 2.13 -3.13 -8.71
N GLN A 112 2.67 -2.35 -9.64
CA GLN A 112 3.24 -1.05 -9.37
C GLN A 112 2.56 0.00 -10.24
N GLY A 113 2.02 1.03 -9.63
CA GLY A 113 1.51 2.21 -10.32
C GLY A 113 2.45 3.39 -10.12
N THR A 114 2.91 4.01 -11.21
CA THR A 114 3.75 5.22 -11.19
C THR A 114 3.07 6.35 -11.95
N VAL A 115 3.21 7.57 -11.44
CA VAL A 115 2.82 8.79 -12.15
C VAL A 115 4.04 9.30 -12.90
N GLU A 116 4.01 9.21 -14.23
CA GLU A 116 5.10 9.62 -15.12
C GLU A 116 4.70 10.82 -15.94
N GLU A 117 5.64 11.72 -16.21
CA GLU A 117 5.43 12.86 -17.09
C GLU A 117 5.94 12.53 -18.48
N LEU A 118 5.01 12.41 -19.44
CA LEU A 118 5.35 12.06 -20.80
C LEU A 118 5.38 13.32 -21.67
N ALA A 119 6.51 13.54 -22.35
CA ALA A 119 6.72 14.70 -23.21
C ALA A 119 5.56 14.85 -24.21
N GLY A 120 4.84 15.98 -24.12
CA GLY A 120 3.71 16.32 -25.00
C GLY A 120 2.36 15.67 -24.66
N LYS A 121 2.27 14.79 -23.66
CA LYS A 121 0.99 14.17 -23.23
C LYS A 121 0.57 14.48 -21.79
N GLY A 122 1.42 15.18 -21.03
CA GLY A 122 1.15 15.54 -19.63
C GLY A 122 1.40 14.37 -18.67
N PRO A 123 0.90 14.47 -17.42
CA PRO A 123 1.04 13.41 -16.44
C PRO A 123 0.21 12.18 -16.85
N VAL A 124 0.80 10.99 -16.72
CA VAL A 124 0.19 9.70 -17.07
C VAL A 124 0.44 8.73 -15.92
N VAL A 125 -0.61 8.03 -15.48
CA VAL A 125 -0.45 6.88 -14.60
C VAL A 125 -0.12 5.66 -15.45
N MET A 126 0.98 4.99 -15.14
CA MET A 126 1.33 3.70 -15.71
C MET A 126 1.23 2.64 -14.63
N VAL A 127 0.41 1.62 -14.88
CA VAL A 127 0.30 0.46 -14.00
C VAL A 127 0.95 -0.73 -14.67
N ARG A 128 1.94 -1.29 -13.99
CA ARG A 128 2.80 -2.37 -14.46
C ARG A 128 2.79 -3.53 -13.48
N PHE A 129 2.96 -4.72 -14.01
CA PHE A 129 3.10 -5.96 -13.27
C PHE A 129 4.54 -6.48 -13.38
N PHE A 130 5.11 -6.85 -12.24
CA PHE A 130 6.44 -7.39 -12.12
C PHE A 130 6.41 -8.79 -11.49
N GLU A 131 7.34 -9.63 -11.93
CA GLU A 131 7.56 -10.96 -11.36
C GLU A 131 8.14 -10.84 -9.95
N GLY A 132 7.49 -11.48 -8.98
CA GLY A 132 8.01 -11.60 -7.62
C GLY A 132 8.83 -12.89 -7.43
N PRO A 133 9.74 -12.91 -6.44
CA PRO A 133 10.61 -14.07 -6.17
C PRO A 133 9.83 -15.36 -5.82
N ALA A 134 8.61 -15.26 -5.31
CA ALA A 134 7.75 -16.41 -5.03
C ALA A 134 6.81 -16.80 -6.19
N GLY A 135 6.87 -16.12 -7.34
CA GLY A 135 5.91 -16.28 -8.43
C GLY A 135 5.88 -17.67 -9.06
N LEU A 136 7.02 -18.39 -9.00
CA LEU A 136 7.21 -19.68 -9.67
C LEU A 136 7.41 -20.85 -8.70
N VAL A 137 7.26 -20.62 -7.39
CA VAL A 137 7.62 -21.58 -6.32
C VAL A 137 6.84 -22.90 -6.40
N ASP A 138 5.57 -22.87 -6.81
CA ASP A 138 4.72 -24.07 -6.84
C ASP A 138 4.72 -24.79 -8.19
N ARG A 139 5.57 -24.36 -9.14
CA ARG A 139 5.58 -24.95 -10.46
C ARG A 139 6.16 -26.36 -10.43
N ARG A 140 5.43 -27.27 -11.05
CA ARG A 140 5.89 -28.64 -11.30
C ARG A 140 6.80 -28.75 -12.53
N THR A 141 6.75 -27.76 -13.42
CA THR A 141 7.56 -27.69 -14.63
C THR A 141 8.57 -26.56 -14.55
N ALA A 142 9.72 -26.75 -15.20
CA ALA A 142 10.74 -25.72 -15.31
C ALA A 142 10.13 -24.42 -15.88
N PRO A 143 10.51 -23.26 -15.33
CA PRO A 143 10.03 -22.00 -15.85
C PRO A 143 10.58 -21.72 -17.26
N PRO A 144 9.81 -21.09 -18.16
CA PRO A 144 10.29 -20.68 -19.47
C PRO A 144 11.56 -19.82 -19.38
N SER A 145 12.46 -19.96 -20.34
CA SER A 145 13.67 -19.13 -20.43
C SER A 145 13.36 -17.67 -20.75
N ASP A 146 12.28 -17.43 -21.49
CA ASP A 146 11.82 -16.10 -21.85
C ASP A 146 11.12 -15.38 -20.69
N ALA A 147 11.60 -14.17 -20.38
CA ALA A 147 11.08 -13.38 -19.25
C ALA A 147 9.61 -12.99 -19.43
N GLN A 148 9.20 -12.70 -20.66
CA GLN A 148 7.83 -12.28 -20.95
C GLN A 148 6.82 -13.42 -20.76
N GLU A 149 7.20 -14.64 -21.18
CA GLU A 149 6.36 -15.83 -20.99
C GLU A 149 6.26 -16.22 -19.52
N ARG A 150 7.34 -16.06 -18.73
CA ARG A 150 7.26 -16.23 -17.28
C ARG A 150 6.28 -15.25 -16.66
N LEU A 151 6.37 -13.97 -17.02
CA LEU A 151 5.49 -12.93 -16.51
C LEU A 151 4.02 -13.21 -16.84
N SER A 152 3.71 -13.61 -18.08
CA SER A 152 2.34 -13.90 -18.48
C SER A 152 1.79 -15.10 -17.70
N LEU A 153 2.59 -16.15 -17.52
CA LEU A 153 2.18 -17.31 -16.73
C LEU A 153 1.96 -16.98 -15.26
N VAL A 154 2.82 -16.15 -14.66
CA VAL A 154 2.63 -15.69 -13.28
C VAL A 154 1.35 -14.85 -13.18
N LEU A 155 1.15 -13.90 -14.10
CA LEU A 155 -0.04 -13.07 -14.15
C LEU A 155 -1.33 -13.90 -14.26
N ASP A 156 -1.35 -14.89 -15.16
CA ASP A 156 -2.51 -15.78 -15.37
C ASP A 156 -2.81 -16.65 -14.15
N SER A 157 -1.78 -16.99 -13.36
CA SER A 157 -1.95 -17.77 -12.13
C SER A 157 -2.50 -16.94 -10.96
N LEU A 158 -2.42 -15.62 -11.03
CA LEU A 158 -2.81 -14.70 -9.96
C LEU A 158 -4.18 -14.08 -10.25
N VAL A 159 -5.25 -14.82 -9.93
CA VAL A 159 -6.65 -14.39 -10.12
C VAL A 159 -6.97 -13.06 -9.43
N ASP A 160 -6.27 -12.75 -8.33
CA ASP A 160 -6.45 -11.52 -7.55
C ASP A 160 -6.06 -10.26 -8.33
N VAL A 161 -5.14 -10.37 -9.30
CA VAL A 161 -4.70 -9.21 -10.10
C VAL A 161 -5.86 -8.67 -10.92
N ALA A 162 -6.65 -9.53 -11.55
CA ALA A 162 -7.83 -9.12 -12.31
C ALA A 162 -8.86 -8.41 -11.41
N THR A 163 -9.08 -8.94 -10.21
CA THR A 163 -9.98 -8.35 -9.21
C THR A 163 -9.51 -6.96 -8.78
N ILE A 164 -8.22 -6.80 -8.45
CA ILE A 164 -7.64 -5.49 -8.09
C ILE A 164 -7.81 -4.50 -9.24
N MET A 165 -7.42 -4.89 -10.45
CA MET A 165 -7.47 -4.05 -11.64
C MET A 165 -8.89 -3.67 -12.06
N SER A 166 -9.90 -4.47 -11.73
CA SER A 166 -11.31 -4.13 -12.01
C SER A 166 -11.79 -2.88 -11.27
N SER A 167 -11.26 -2.63 -10.07
CA SER A 167 -11.64 -1.47 -9.24
C SER A 167 -10.86 -0.20 -9.57
N LEU A 168 -9.71 -0.34 -10.24
CA LEU A 168 -8.79 0.76 -10.50
C LEU A 168 -9.41 1.89 -11.37
N PRO A 169 -10.18 1.64 -12.45
CA PRO A 169 -10.73 2.72 -13.28
C PRO A 169 -11.62 3.69 -12.51
N ASP A 170 -12.45 3.20 -11.59
CA ASP A 170 -13.34 4.04 -10.79
C ASP A 170 -12.57 4.85 -9.74
N VAL A 171 -11.50 4.27 -9.20
CA VAL A 171 -10.57 4.95 -8.29
C VAL A 171 -9.86 6.07 -9.03
N LEU A 172 -9.34 5.82 -10.24
CA LEU A 172 -8.70 6.86 -11.04
C LEU A 172 -9.64 8.03 -11.31
N ARG A 173 -10.90 7.77 -11.69
CA ARG A 173 -11.90 8.83 -11.90
C ARG A 173 -12.18 9.64 -10.65
N LYS A 174 -12.37 8.97 -9.50
CA LYS A 174 -12.62 9.63 -8.20
C LYS A 174 -11.40 10.41 -7.72
N GLY A 175 -10.21 9.85 -7.85
CA GLY A 175 -8.95 10.50 -7.48
C GLY A 175 -8.69 11.76 -8.31
N VAL A 176 -8.95 11.72 -9.62
CA VAL A 176 -8.86 12.91 -10.47
C VAL A 176 -9.85 13.99 -10.03
N ALA A 177 -11.06 13.62 -9.62
CA ALA A 177 -12.04 14.59 -9.13
C ALA A 177 -11.68 15.20 -7.76
N GLN A 178 -10.94 14.47 -6.92
CA GLN A 178 -10.57 14.90 -5.56
C GLN A 178 -9.22 15.63 -5.49
N CYS A 179 -8.31 15.39 -6.44
CA CYS A 179 -6.94 15.89 -6.41
C CYS A 179 -6.63 16.98 -7.45
N ARG A 180 -7.67 17.53 -8.07
CA ARG A 180 -7.63 18.80 -8.81
C ARG A 180 -7.97 19.94 -7.87
#